data_AF-A0A4R2LEU2-F1
#
_entry.id   AF-A0A4R2LEU2-F1
#
_cell.length_a   1.000
_cell.length_b   1.000
_cell.length_c   1.000
_cell.angle_alpha   90.00
_cell.angle_beta   90.00
_cell.angle_gamma   90.00
#
_symmetry.space_group_name_H-M   'P 1'
#
loop_
_entity.id
_entity.type
_entity.pdbx_description
1 polymer ?
#
loop_
_entity_poly.entity_id
_entity_poly.type
_entity_poly.pdbx_seq_one_letter_code
_entity_poly.pdbx_strand_id
1 'polypeptide(L)'
;MSIDAATLAGLIGRELRYCGRRCRVLEVLPEGPLLVLVPLDAARVILTDQYGEASHRGPELLEVPLLNPRRDAPNPLLEGLDAAR
;
A
#
# COMPACT_ATOMS: atom_id res chain seq x y z
N MET A 1 -14.38 9.60 -9.30
CA MET A 1 -13.02 10.09 -9.54
C MET A 1 -12.24 8.99 -10.23
N SER A 2 -11.77 9.21 -11.46
CA SER A 2 -10.88 8.27 -12.15
C SER A 2 -9.45 8.73 -11.83
N ILE A 3 -8.64 7.87 -11.22
CA ILE A 3 -7.20 8.16 -11.02
C ILE A 3 -6.46 7.50 -12.18
N ASP A 4 -5.68 8.28 -12.91
CA ASP A 4 -4.93 7.80 -14.07
C ASP A 4 -3.85 6.80 -13.66
N ALA A 5 -3.66 5.76 -14.49
CA ALA A 5 -2.65 4.71 -14.23
C ALA A 5 -1.22 5.27 -14.11
N ALA A 6 -0.91 6.36 -14.82
CA ALA A 6 0.38 7.05 -14.71
C ALA A 6 0.60 7.66 -13.32
N THR A 7 -0.44 8.26 -12.74
CA THR A 7 -0.42 8.79 -11.38
C THR A 7 -0.23 7.68 -10.36
N LEU A 8 -0.92 6.55 -10.54
CA LEU A 8 -0.78 5.37 -9.68
C LEU A 8 0.64 4.79 -9.74
N ALA A 9 1.21 4.66 -10.94
CA ALA A 9 2.58 4.17 -11.11
C ALA A 9 3.61 5.08 -10.42
N GLY A 10 3.38 6.40 -10.39
CA GLY A 10 4.22 7.37 -9.66
C GLY A 10 4.19 7.24 -8.14
N LEU A 11 3.25 6.45 -7.58
CA LEU A 11 3.20 6.15 -6.15
C LEU A 11 4.19 5.05 -5.76
N ILE A 12 4.53 4.15 -6.69
CA ILE A 12 5.42 3.02 -6.42
C ILE A 12 6.79 3.53 -5.96
N GLY A 13 7.27 3.00 -4.84
CA GLY A 13 8.53 3.38 -4.22
C GLY A 13 8.47 4.62 -3.34
N ARG A 14 7.34 5.33 -3.26
CA ARG A 14 7.16 6.45 -2.33
C ARG A 14 6.97 5.99 -0.90
N GLU A 15 7.42 6.81 0.05
CA GLU A 15 7.22 6.59 1.47
C GLU A 15 6.02 7.39 1.96
N LEU A 16 5.24 6.81 2.87
CA LEU A 16 4.07 7.41 3.50
C LEU A 16 3.94 6.91 4.93
N ARG A 17 3.01 7.48 5.70
CA ARG A 17 2.65 6.96 7.01
C ARG A 17 1.27 6.31 6.95
N TYR A 18 1.19 5.07 7.44
CA TYR A 18 -0.06 4.34 7.58
C TYR A 18 -0.24 3.92 9.04
N CYS A 19 -1.33 4.39 9.67
CA CYS A 19 -1.61 4.18 11.10
C CYS A 19 -0.39 4.52 11.99
N GLY A 20 0.30 5.62 11.68
CA GLY A 20 1.49 6.06 12.40
C GLY A 20 2.80 5.31 12.09
N ARG A 21 2.78 4.23 11.30
CA ARG A 21 3.98 3.48 10.85
C ARG A 21 4.50 4.05 9.54
N ARG A 22 5.82 4.16 9.38
CA ARG A 22 6.43 4.51 8.09
C ARG A 22 6.38 3.31 7.17
N CYS A 23 5.83 3.50 5.99
CA CYS A 23 5.67 2.46 4.99
C CYS A 23 6.15 2.96 3.63
N ARG A 24 6.53 2.04 2.77
CA ARG A 24 6.83 2.30 1.35
C ARG A 24 5.80 1.60 0.48
N VAL A 25 5.35 2.27 -0.57
CA VAL A 25 4.48 1.68 -1.59
C VAL A 25 5.32 0.70 -2.41
N LEU A 26 4.92 -0.56 -2.41
CA LEU A 26 5.55 -1.63 -3.16
C LEU A 26 4.88 -1.83 -4.52
N GLU A 27 3.54 -1.79 -4.54
CA GLU A 27 2.72 -2.06 -5.71
C GLU A 27 1.40 -1.28 -5.63
N VAL A 28 0.79 -1.03 -6.79
CA VAL A 28 -0.55 -0.46 -6.89
C VAL A 28 -1.41 -1.36 -7.76
N LEU A 29 -2.50 -1.88 -7.20
CA LEU A 29 -3.46 -2.72 -7.91
C LEU A 29 -4.54 -1.84 -8.53
N PRO A 30 -4.75 -1.87 -9.86
CA PRO A 30 -5.64 -0.93 -10.55
C PRO A 30 -7.14 -1.24 -10.39
N GLU A 31 -7.51 -2.49 -10.11
CA GLU A 31 -8.91 -2.89 -9.92
C GLU A 31 -9.40 -2.52 -8.51
N GLY A 32 -9.87 -1.28 -8.36
CA GLY A 32 -10.16 -0.68 -7.06
C GLY A 32 -8.84 -0.29 -6.40
N PRO A 33 -8.37 0.96 -6.55
CA PRO A 33 -6.97 1.27 -6.33
C PRO A 33 -6.53 0.90 -4.92
N LEU A 34 -5.78 -0.19 -4.82
CA LEU A 34 -5.21 -0.72 -3.59
C LEU A 34 -3.71 -0.46 -3.64
N LEU A 35 -3.15 0.00 -2.53
CA LEU A 35 -1.72 0.11 -2.34
C LEU A 35 -1.25 -1.11 -1.56
N VAL A 36 -0.23 -1.79 -2.06
CA VAL A 36 0.54 -2.75 -1.29
C VAL A 36 1.66 -1.99 -0.61
N LEU A 37 1.66 -1.96 0.71
CA LEU A 37 2.64 -1.25 1.52
C LEU A 37 3.56 -2.23 2.24
N VAL A 38 4.82 -1.84 2.40
CA VAL A 38 5.77 -2.51 3.29
C VAL A 38 6.19 -1.55 4.40
N PRO A 39 5.97 -1.87 5.69
CA PRO A 39 6.47 -1.06 6.79
C PRO A 39 7.99 -1.09 6.81
N LEU A 40 8.63 0.07 6.90
CA LEU A 40 10.10 0.19 6.90
C LEU A 40 10.73 -0.40 8.16
N ASP A 41 9.97 -0.41 9.26
CA ASP A 41 10.39 -0.97 10.54
C ASP A 41 9.86 -2.42 10.75
N ALA A 42 9.30 -3.07 9.72
CA ALA A 42 8.74 -4.42 9.87
C ALA A 42 9.84 -5.47 10.12
N ALA A 43 9.70 -6.20 11.23
CA ALA A 43 10.40 -7.45 11.43
C ALA A 43 9.94 -8.47 10.37
N ARG A 44 10.84 -9.37 9.94
CA ARG A 44 10.48 -10.41 8.97
C ARG A 44 9.42 -11.34 9.57
N VAL A 45 8.24 -11.37 8.97
CA VAL A 45 7.15 -12.29 9.33
C VAL A 45 7.24 -13.57 8.50
N ILE A 46 6.78 -14.69 9.07
CA ILE A 46 6.61 -15.93 8.31
C ILE A 46 5.39 -15.72 7.41
N LEU A 47 5.60 -15.68 6.10
CA LEU A 47 4.53 -15.63 5.13
C LEU A 47 4.13 -17.06 4.77
N THR A 48 2.82 -17.31 4.74
CA THR A 48 2.25 -18.54 4.22
C THR A 48 2.01 -18.41 2.72
N ASP A 49 2.22 -19.48 1.96
CA ASP A 49 1.81 -19.52 0.54
C ASP A 49 0.28 -19.56 0.40
N GLN A 50 -0.15 -19.58 -0.86
CA GLN A 50 -1.53 -19.77 -1.28
C GLN A 50 -2.21 -21.06 -0.78
N TYR A 51 -1.47 -22.01 -0.20
CA TYR A 51 -1.98 -23.24 0.40
C TYR A 51 -1.98 -23.19 1.93
N GLY A 52 -1.53 -22.09 2.53
CA GLY A 52 -1.45 -21.90 3.99
C GLY A 52 -0.20 -22.52 4.63
N GLU A 53 0.74 -23.01 3.83
CA GLU A 53 1.99 -23.60 4.33
C GLU A 53 3.03 -22.50 4.54
N ALA A 54 3.84 -22.59 5.61
CA ALA A 54 4.87 -21.60 5.91
C ALA A 54 6.02 -21.66 4.90
N SER A 55 6.01 -20.78 3.89
CA SER A 55 6.93 -20.88 2.75
C SER A 55 8.23 -20.11 2.95
N HIS A 56 8.19 -18.90 3.54
CA HIS A 56 9.40 -18.07 3.71
C HIS A 56 9.21 -16.84 4.62
N ARG A 57 10.32 -16.34 5.19
CA ARG A 57 10.36 -15.11 5.98
C ARG A 57 10.51 -13.86 5.10
N GLY A 58 9.40 -13.17 4.85
CA GLY A 58 9.35 -11.92 4.10
C GLY A 58 9.01 -10.70 4.97
N PRO A 59 9.07 -9.48 4.42
CA PRO A 59 8.52 -8.33 5.10
C PRO A 59 6.99 -8.46 5.20
N GLU A 60 6.40 -7.91 6.25
CA GLU A 60 4.95 -7.76 6.37
C GLU A 60 4.44 -6.89 5.21
N LEU A 61 3.42 -7.37 4.49
CA LEU A 61 2.75 -6.61 3.44
C LEU A 61 1.37 -6.19 3.93
N LEU A 62 1.00 -4.95 3.66
CA LEU A 62 -0.29 -4.36 4.03
C LEU A 62 -1.02 -3.92 2.77
N GLU A 63 -2.20 -4.48 2.53
CA GLU A 63 -3.08 -4.03 1.45
C GLU A 63 -4.02 -2.94 1.97
N VAL A 64 -3.94 -1.75 1.39
CA VAL A 64 -4.67 -0.57 1.86
C VAL A 64 -5.38 0.11 0.69
N PRO A 65 -6.69 0.36 0.77
CA PRO A 65 -7.39 1.14 -0.25
C PRO A 65 -6.79 2.54 -0.37
N LEU A 66 -6.47 2.97 -1.59
CA LEU A 66 -6.00 4.32 -1.90
C LEU A 66 -7.08 5.36 -1.59
N LEU A 67 -8.35 4.99 -1.82
CA LEU A 67 -9.50 5.84 -1.63
C LEU A 67 -10.23 5.50 -0.33
N ASN A 68 -10.94 6.48 0.22
CA ASN A 68 -11.89 6.24 1.30
C ASN A 68 -13.06 5.33 0.82
N PRO A 69 -13.90 4.81 1.74
CA PRO A 69 -15.03 3.95 1.37
C PRO A 69 -16.05 4.61 0.43
N ARG A 70 -16.14 5.94 0.43
CA ARG A 70 -17.03 6.72 -0.46
C ARG A 70 -16.45 6.94 -1.86
N ARG A 71 -15.16 6.63 -2.06
CA ARG A 71 -14.41 6.78 -3.32
C ARG A 71 -14.38 8.22 -3.86
N ASP A 72 -14.52 9.20 -2.98
CA ASP A 72 -14.55 10.63 -3.30
C ASP A 72 -13.29 11.39 -2.84
N ALA A 73 -12.48 10.78 -1.98
CA ALA A 73 -11.21 11.33 -1.51
C ALA A 73 -10.18 10.22 -1.22
N PRO A 74 -8.88 10.54 -1.13
CA PRO A 74 -7.87 9.61 -0.64
C PRO A 74 -8.21 9.07 0.75
N ASN A 75 -7.75 7.85 1.03
CA ASN A 75 -7.92 7.22 2.33
C ASN A 75 -7.23 8.07 3.41
N PRO A 76 -7.97 8.58 4.42
CA PRO A 76 -7.41 9.48 5.43
C PRO A 76 -6.34 8.83 6.32
N LEU A 77 -6.24 7.49 6.29
CA LEU A 77 -5.20 6.74 7.00
C LEU A 77 -3.84 6.76 6.25
N LEU A 78 -3.81 7.22 4.99
CA LEU A 78 -2.60 7.37 4.18
C LEU A 78 -2.06 8.79 4.32
N GLU A 79 -1.27 9.03 5.36
CA GLU A 79 -0.67 10.33 5.63
C GLU A 79 0.59 10.56 4.77
N GLY A 80 0.76 11.78 4.25
CA GLY A 80 1.91 12.14 3.41
C GLY A 80 1.85 11.59 1.99
N LEU A 81 0.69 11.04 1.59
CA LEU A 81 0.40 10.71 0.21
C LEU A 81 0.09 12.00 -0.58
N ASP A 82 1.10 12.83 -0.79
CA ASP A 82 1.01 13.96 -1.72
C ASP A 82 0.92 13.40 -3.14
N ALA A 83 -0.30 13.17 -3.64
CA ALA A 83 -0.54 12.93 -5.05
C ALA A 83 0.19 14.04 -5.81
N ALA A 84 1.25 13.68 -6.53
CA ALA A 84 2.18 14.63 -7.11
C ALA A 84 1.40 15.71 -7.89
N ARG A 85 1.65 16.96 -7.50
CA ARG A 85 1.30 18.16 -8.26
C ARG A 85 1.87 18.12 -9.67
#